data_AF-A0A661RQA2-F1
#
_entry.id   AF-A0A661RQA2-F1
#
_cell.length_a   1.000
_cell.length_b   1.000
_cell.length_c   1.000
_cell.angle_alpha   90.00
_cell.angle_beta   90.00
_cell.angle_gamma   90.00
#
_symmetry.space_group_name_H-M   'P 1'
#
loop_
_entity.id
_entity.type
_entity.pdbx_description
1 polymer ?
#
loop_
_entity_poly.entity_id
_entity_poly.type
_entity_poly.pdbx_seq_one_letter_code
_entity_poly.pdbx_strand_id
1 'polypeptide(L)'
;MQEHENLLSIRLDGKAVGPGRISVSHLLRLLSQLNKVLIRSGQVLKGEADSLRKGPKEKQLKDIVALDLVKLTHGSPAVVLGLERKCPLQYSLPGMDHGLEIIEKAIAGLHQVQQDDNTLPPGYDTGVLMAWRDMGVLLEQGVSEIRFTLNHRPQRLETRFTPDGYRRLQQRIKGPQINIRTIEGRLLMADFKEHGTRCRVHPSVGDPVLCLFNEEQKEEVLENILYYVKVIGEAKEDPVTGKITSIKLHDIERLEDREDEGVDLLPKGSPLPMAFWQSPSIEELAAAQGVQPISNFENILGDFWPEDESVEEFIACVDHWRDDDSTQEKRK
;
A
#
# COMPACT_ATOMS: atom_id res chain seq x y z
N MET A 1 19.30 -38.96 7.56
CA MET A 1 18.33 -38.00 6.99
C MET A 1 19.01 -36.63 7.06
N GLN A 2 19.65 -36.17 5.98
CA GLN A 2 20.31 -34.86 5.99
C GLN A 2 19.22 -33.78 5.98
N GLU A 3 19.07 -33.05 7.10
CA GLU A 3 18.21 -31.87 7.16
C GLU A 3 18.66 -30.92 6.05
N HIS A 4 17.82 -30.70 5.04
CA HIS A 4 18.05 -29.63 4.09
C HIS A 4 17.97 -28.32 4.87
N GLU A 5 19.10 -27.61 4.97
CA GLU A 5 19.11 -26.28 5.56
C GLU A 5 18.40 -25.31 4.63
N ASN A 6 17.46 -24.54 5.18
CA ASN A 6 16.71 -23.59 4.38
C ASN A 6 17.65 -22.52 3.82
N LEU A 7 17.38 -21.99 2.62
CA LEU A 7 18.19 -20.95 1.98
C LEU A 7 18.50 -19.80 2.95
N LEU A 8 17.47 -19.20 3.54
CA LEU A 8 17.61 -18.15 4.55
C LEU A 8 16.97 -18.61 5.85
N SER A 9 17.75 -18.63 6.92
CA SER A 9 17.28 -18.90 8.28
C SER A 9 17.33 -17.63 9.11
N ILE A 10 16.22 -17.27 9.76
CA ILE A 10 16.13 -16.12 10.66
C ILE A 10 15.83 -16.62 12.06
N ARG A 11 16.78 -16.44 12.97
CA ARG A 11 16.63 -16.78 14.39
C ARG A 11 16.35 -15.50 15.18
N LEU A 12 15.30 -15.50 15.98
CA LEU A 12 15.00 -14.44 16.93
C LEU A 12 15.10 -14.97 18.36
N ASP A 13 15.92 -14.31 19.16
CA ASP A 13 16.08 -14.57 20.59
C ASP A 13 15.50 -13.38 21.38
N GLY A 14 14.86 -13.60 22.54
CA GLY A 14 14.35 -12.52 23.38
C GLY A 14 13.21 -12.95 24.31
N LYS A 15 12.73 -12.04 25.16
CA LYS A 15 11.60 -12.29 26.07
C LYS A 15 10.25 -12.23 25.35
N ALA A 16 10.17 -11.47 24.27
CA ALA A 16 8.96 -11.32 23.47
C ALA A 16 8.75 -12.44 22.45
N VAL A 17 9.74 -13.32 22.31
CA VAL A 17 9.67 -14.54 21.49
C VAL A 17 9.83 -15.75 22.40
N GLY A 18 9.06 -16.80 22.13
CA GLY A 18 9.14 -18.06 22.87
C GLY A 18 9.72 -19.17 21.99
N PRO A 19 9.97 -20.36 22.55
CA PRO A 19 10.42 -21.51 21.77
C PRO A 19 9.39 -21.86 20.70
N GLY A 20 9.70 -21.51 19.45
CA GLY A 20 8.81 -21.72 18.31
C GLY A 20 7.58 -20.82 18.28
N ARG A 21 7.55 -19.74 19.08
CA ARG A 21 6.42 -18.81 19.17
C ARG A 21 6.87 -17.37 18.92
N ILE A 22 6.14 -16.69 18.04
CA ILE A 22 6.30 -15.26 17.75
C ILE A 22 4.91 -14.62 17.68
N SER A 23 4.79 -13.35 18.11
CA SER A 23 3.57 -12.58 17.88
C SER A 23 3.32 -12.41 16.38
N VAL A 24 2.07 -12.50 15.94
CA VAL A 24 1.71 -12.25 14.53
C VAL A 24 2.14 -10.84 14.11
N SER A 25 1.98 -9.83 14.98
CA SER A 25 2.44 -8.47 14.70
C SER A 25 3.95 -8.37 14.48
N HIS A 26 4.73 -9.11 15.28
CA HIS A 26 6.20 -9.15 15.15
C HIS A 26 6.61 -9.88 13.87
N LEU A 27 5.95 -11.00 13.54
CA LEU A 27 6.21 -11.76 12.33
C LEU A 27 5.89 -10.92 11.08
N LEU A 28 4.73 -10.29 11.03
CA LEU A 28 4.33 -9.43 9.91
C LEU A 28 5.30 -8.27 9.72
N ARG A 29 5.71 -7.60 10.81
CA ARG A 29 6.71 -6.52 10.76
C ARG A 29 8.06 -7.02 10.26
N LEU A 30 8.55 -8.17 10.77
CA LEU A 30 9.81 -8.75 10.33
C LEU A 30 9.79 -9.06 8.82
N LEU A 31 8.75 -9.75 8.36
CA LEU A 31 8.65 -10.19 6.97
C LEU A 31 8.40 -9.03 6.01
N SER A 32 7.56 -8.05 6.38
CA SER A 32 7.29 -6.88 5.54
C SER A 32 8.52 -6.00 5.40
N GLN A 33 9.23 -5.74 6.50
CA GLN A 33 10.45 -4.94 6.46
C GLN A 33 11.60 -5.66 5.76
N LEU A 34 11.71 -6.99 5.90
CA LEU A 34 12.67 -7.77 5.14
C LEU A 34 12.40 -7.69 3.63
N ASN A 35 11.13 -7.82 3.21
CA ASN A 35 10.76 -7.63 1.81
C ASN A 35 11.11 -6.22 1.31
N LYS A 36 10.80 -5.17 2.10
CA LYS A 36 11.17 -3.79 1.77
C LYS A 36 12.68 -3.64 1.58
N VAL A 37 13.49 -4.19 2.49
CA VAL A 37 14.96 -4.20 2.38
C VAL A 37 15.40 -4.85 1.07
N LEU A 38 14.91 -6.05 0.75
CA LEU A 38 15.33 -6.78 -0.44
C LEU A 38 14.95 -6.05 -1.73
N ILE A 39 13.74 -5.50 -1.81
CA ILE A 39 13.28 -4.75 -2.99
C ILE A 39 14.12 -3.49 -3.17
N ARG A 40 14.30 -2.69 -2.11
CA ARG A 40 15.09 -1.45 -2.18
C ARG A 40 16.55 -1.72 -2.52
N SER A 41 17.16 -2.73 -1.89
CA SER A 41 18.53 -3.14 -2.25
C SER A 41 18.66 -3.56 -3.70
N GLY A 42 17.65 -4.25 -4.25
CA GLY A 42 17.62 -4.60 -5.67
C GLY A 42 17.52 -3.39 -6.60
N GLN A 43 16.73 -2.38 -6.24
CA GLN A 43 16.63 -1.12 -7.00
C GLN A 43 17.97 -0.37 -7.01
N VAL A 44 18.63 -0.26 -5.85
CA VAL A 44 19.94 0.38 -5.71
C VAL A 44 21.02 -0.35 -6.53
N LEU A 45 21.08 -1.69 -6.44
CA LEU A 45 22.09 -2.49 -7.17
C LEU A 45 21.94 -2.40 -8.70
N LYS A 46 20.73 -2.23 -9.21
CA LYS A 46 20.50 -2.02 -10.66
C LYS A 46 20.81 -0.60 -11.12
N GLY A 47 21.20 0.30 -10.21
CA GLY A 47 21.34 1.73 -10.51
C GLY A 47 20.00 2.38 -10.85
N GLU A 48 18.89 1.79 -10.40
CA GLU A 48 17.52 2.22 -10.73
C GLU A 48 16.94 3.20 -9.70
N ALA A 49 17.73 3.64 -8.71
CA ALA A 49 17.33 4.69 -7.75
C ALA A 49 16.82 5.98 -8.44
N ASP A 50 17.26 6.24 -9.68
CA ASP A 50 16.89 7.42 -10.49
C ASP A 50 16.00 7.10 -11.72
N SER A 51 15.42 5.89 -11.85
CA SER A 51 14.76 5.46 -13.09
C SER A 51 13.30 5.94 -13.23
N LEU A 52 13.06 6.86 -14.16
CA LEU A 52 11.78 7.55 -14.45
C LEU A 52 10.68 6.71 -15.13
N ARG A 53 10.86 5.39 -15.32
CA ARG A 53 9.89 4.56 -16.06
C ARG A 53 9.26 3.46 -15.20
N LYS A 54 7.99 3.68 -14.84
CA LYS A 54 7.07 2.64 -14.34
C LYS A 54 6.92 1.55 -15.39
N GLY A 55 7.16 0.28 -15.04
CA GLY A 55 7.09 -0.81 -16.03
C GLY A 55 7.13 -2.22 -15.43
N PRO A 56 7.09 -3.25 -16.29
CA PRO A 56 7.11 -4.68 -15.92
C PRO A 56 8.27 -5.10 -14.98
N LYS A 57 9.32 -4.28 -14.89
CA LYS A 57 10.58 -4.57 -14.19
C LYS A 57 10.46 -4.57 -12.66
N GLU A 58 9.55 -3.77 -12.09
CA GLU A 58 9.32 -3.75 -10.64
C GLU A 58 8.55 -4.99 -10.18
N LYS A 59 7.53 -5.42 -10.94
CA LYS A 59 6.88 -6.72 -10.74
C LYS A 59 7.89 -7.86 -10.85
N GLN A 60 8.78 -7.80 -11.85
CA GLN A 60 9.86 -8.77 -11.98
C GLN A 60 10.80 -8.77 -10.75
N LEU A 61 11.13 -7.62 -10.16
CA LEU A 61 11.98 -7.57 -8.98
C LEU A 61 11.31 -8.20 -7.76
N LYS A 62 10.03 -7.86 -7.51
CA LYS A 62 9.22 -8.47 -6.44
C LYS A 62 9.19 -10.00 -6.58
N ASP A 63 9.04 -10.52 -7.80
CA ASP A 63 9.07 -11.96 -8.07
C ASP A 63 10.47 -12.59 -7.91
N ILE A 64 11.54 -11.88 -8.29
CA ILE A 64 12.93 -12.37 -8.22
C ILE A 64 13.41 -12.56 -6.78
N VAL A 65 13.02 -11.66 -5.88
CA VAL A 65 13.40 -11.69 -4.45
C VAL A 65 12.35 -12.33 -3.55
N ALA A 66 11.25 -12.82 -4.11
CA ALA A 66 10.15 -13.41 -3.34
C ALA A 66 10.62 -14.64 -2.55
N LEU A 67 10.34 -14.62 -1.24
CA LEU A 67 10.62 -15.69 -0.30
C LEU A 67 9.31 -16.27 0.25
N ASP A 68 9.25 -17.60 0.35
CA ASP A 68 8.19 -18.35 1.00
C ASP A 68 8.66 -18.81 2.38
N LEU A 69 7.82 -18.62 3.40
CA LEU A 69 8.06 -19.15 4.74
C LEU A 69 7.72 -20.64 4.78
N VAL A 70 8.75 -21.49 4.78
CA VAL A 70 8.61 -22.95 4.73
C VAL A 70 8.74 -23.62 6.10
N LYS A 71 9.35 -22.94 7.09
CA LYS A 71 9.59 -23.49 8.41
C LYS A 71 9.41 -22.44 9.50
N LEU A 72 8.68 -22.80 10.55
CA LEU A 72 8.63 -22.10 11.84
C LEU A 72 8.94 -23.15 12.90
N THR A 73 10.13 -23.08 13.50
CA THR A 73 10.57 -24.03 14.52
C THR A 73 11.10 -23.32 15.76
N HIS A 74 11.36 -24.10 16.81
CA HIS A 74 12.05 -23.63 18.00
C HIS A 74 13.55 -23.89 17.89
N GLY A 75 14.34 -23.02 18.52
CA GLY A 75 15.76 -23.23 18.78
C GLY A 75 16.04 -22.77 20.19
N SER A 76 15.71 -23.58 21.21
CA SER A 76 15.66 -23.21 22.63
C SER A 76 16.68 -22.12 23.04
N PRO A 77 16.25 -20.93 23.54
CA PRO A 77 14.90 -20.40 23.73
C PRO A 77 14.39 -19.49 22.58
N ALA A 78 14.85 -19.71 21.36
CA ALA A 78 14.58 -18.91 20.16
C ALA A 78 13.41 -19.44 19.32
N VAL A 79 12.92 -18.58 18.43
CA VAL A 79 12.14 -18.97 17.25
C VAL A 79 13.05 -18.92 16.02
N VAL A 80 12.92 -19.90 15.12
CA VAL A 80 13.69 -19.98 13.88
C VAL A 80 12.72 -20.08 12.71
N LEU A 81 12.83 -19.11 11.81
CA LEU A 81 12.12 -19.06 10.54
C LEU A 81 13.03 -19.61 9.44
N GLY A 82 12.50 -20.49 8.59
CA GLY A 82 13.15 -20.96 7.38
C GLY A 82 12.42 -20.42 6.16
N LEU A 83 13.16 -19.75 5.30
CA LEU A 83 12.68 -19.11 4.09
C LEU A 83 13.36 -19.74 2.88
N GLU A 84 12.55 -20.02 1.87
CA GLU A 84 12.98 -20.51 0.56
C GLU A 84 12.57 -19.55 -0.53
N ARG A 85 13.19 -19.64 -1.71
CA ARG A 85 12.75 -18.83 -2.85
C ARG A 85 11.47 -19.38 -3.43
N LYS A 86 10.52 -18.50 -3.70
CA LYS A 86 9.27 -18.85 -4.39
C LYS A 86 9.53 -19.41 -5.79
N CYS A 87 10.44 -18.79 -6.52
CA CYS A 87 10.88 -19.23 -7.85
C CYS A 87 12.36 -19.60 -7.80
N PRO A 88 12.72 -20.85 -7.42
CA PRO A 88 14.09 -21.31 -7.58
C PRO A 88 14.39 -21.37 -9.09
N LEU A 89 15.27 -20.49 -9.56
CA LEU A 89 15.76 -20.54 -10.93
C LEU A 89 16.52 -21.85 -11.15
N GLN A 90 15.85 -22.85 -11.75
CA GLN A 90 16.44 -24.16 -12.04
C GLN A 90 17.64 -24.09 -13.03
N TYR A 91 17.89 -22.93 -13.65
CA TYR A 91 18.88 -22.77 -14.73
C TYR A 91 19.63 -21.43 -14.73
N SER A 92 19.91 -20.82 -13.58
CA SER A 92 20.86 -19.69 -13.55
C SER A 92 22.30 -20.21 -13.54
N LEU A 93 23.11 -19.76 -14.50
CA LEU A 93 24.56 -19.99 -14.47
C LEU A 93 25.15 -19.37 -13.18
N PRO A 94 26.20 -19.99 -12.58
CA PRO A 94 26.89 -19.41 -11.43
C PRO A 94 27.28 -17.95 -11.69
N GLY A 95 26.82 -17.03 -10.85
CA GLY A 95 27.05 -15.59 -10.99
C GLY A 95 25.98 -14.81 -11.79
N MET A 96 24.91 -15.45 -12.27
CA MET A 96 23.78 -14.78 -12.95
C MET A 96 22.47 -14.78 -12.12
N ASP A 97 22.52 -15.25 -10.89
CA ASP A 97 21.37 -15.24 -9.98
C ASP A 97 21.26 -13.91 -9.25
N HIS A 98 20.63 -12.95 -9.91
CA HIS A 98 20.44 -11.59 -9.41
C HIS A 98 19.63 -11.57 -8.10
N GLY A 99 18.67 -12.49 -7.93
CA GLY A 99 17.89 -12.54 -6.69
C GLY A 99 18.73 -12.97 -5.50
N LEU A 100 19.59 -13.97 -5.70
CA LEU A 100 20.54 -14.39 -4.67
C LEU A 100 21.57 -13.32 -4.36
N GLU A 101 22.10 -12.63 -5.37
CA GLU A 101 23.02 -11.50 -5.18
C GLU A 101 22.39 -10.39 -4.32
N ILE A 102 21.13 -10.02 -4.60
CA ILE A 102 20.42 -9.01 -3.82
C ILE A 102 20.27 -9.45 -2.36
N ILE A 103 19.84 -10.68 -2.11
CA ILE A 103 19.68 -11.22 -0.75
C ILE A 103 21.03 -11.24 -0.02
N GLU A 104 22.09 -11.68 -0.69
CA GLU A 104 23.45 -11.70 -0.12
C GLU A 104 23.94 -10.30 0.23
N LYS A 105 23.84 -9.33 -0.70
CA LYS A 105 24.27 -7.94 -0.46
C LYS A 105 23.43 -7.27 0.62
N ALA A 106 22.13 -7.50 0.65
CA ALA A 106 21.24 -6.98 1.69
C ALA A 106 21.67 -7.50 3.08
N ILE A 107 21.88 -8.80 3.25
CA ILE A 107 22.25 -9.40 4.54
C ILE A 107 23.69 -9.04 4.94
N ALA A 108 24.64 -9.09 4.01
CA ALA A 108 26.04 -8.75 4.28
C ALA A 108 26.22 -7.25 4.56
N GLY A 109 25.48 -6.39 3.86
CA GLY A 109 25.51 -4.95 4.08
C GLY A 109 25.05 -4.56 5.47
N LEU A 110 24.14 -5.33 6.08
CA LEU A 110 23.67 -5.06 7.45
C LEU A 110 24.82 -5.19 8.45
N HIS A 111 25.75 -6.13 8.23
CA HIS A 111 26.93 -6.25 9.07
C HIS A 111 27.82 -5.00 8.94
N GLN A 112 28.01 -4.50 7.72
CA GLN A 112 28.87 -3.34 7.44
C GLN A 112 28.29 -2.05 8.00
N VAL A 113 26.98 -1.81 7.87
CA VAL A 113 26.36 -0.56 8.35
C VAL A 113 26.30 -0.45 9.87
N GLN A 114 26.47 -1.57 10.58
CA GLN A 114 26.60 -1.63 12.03
C GLN A 114 28.03 -1.37 12.52
N GLN A 115 29.02 -1.22 11.63
CA GLN A 115 30.38 -0.83 11.97
C GLN A 115 30.55 0.70 11.89
N ASP A 116 31.67 1.21 12.40
CA ASP A 116 31.93 2.66 12.51
C ASP A 116 32.32 3.33 11.17
N ASP A 117 32.26 2.60 10.05
CA ASP A 117 32.53 3.13 8.71
C ASP A 117 31.30 3.87 8.14
N ASN A 118 31.49 5.12 7.71
CA ASN A 118 30.45 5.96 7.12
C ASN A 118 30.15 5.63 5.65
N THR A 119 30.91 4.75 4.99
CA THR A 119 30.64 4.35 3.60
C THR A 119 29.47 3.37 3.51
N LEU A 120 28.49 3.66 2.64
CA LEU A 120 27.35 2.77 2.43
C LEU A 120 27.78 1.57 1.58
N PRO A 121 27.40 0.34 1.97
CA PRO A 121 27.72 -0.84 1.17
C PRO A 121 26.94 -0.85 -0.15
N PRO A 122 27.39 -1.63 -1.15
CA PRO A 122 26.65 -1.79 -2.41
C PRO A 122 25.22 -2.28 -2.16
N GLY A 123 24.23 -1.63 -2.78
CA GLY A 123 22.82 -1.95 -2.58
C GLY A 123 22.19 -1.29 -1.35
N TYR A 124 22.85 -0.31 -0.73
CA TYR A 124 22.31 0.47 0.37
C TYR A 124 22.19 1.95 0.00
N ASP A 125 21.04 2.49 0.33
CA ASP A 125 20.74 3.91 0.36
C ASP A 125 20.05 4.25 1.70
N THR A 126 19.58 5.48 1.85
CA THR A 126 18.83 5.89 3.04
C THR A 126 17.55 5.07 3.22
N GLY A 127 16.85 4.69 2.14
CA GLY A 127 15.63 3.90 2.18
C GLY A 127 15.84 2.50 2.76
N VAL A 128 16.96 1.85 2.41
CA VAL A 128 17.36 0.55 2.97
C VAL A 128 17.71 0.68 4.45
N LEU A 129 18.42 1.74 4.85
CA LEU A 129 18.70 2.00 6.27
C LEU A 129 17.43 2.21 7.09
N MET A 130 16.44 2.93 6.55
CA MET A 130 15.14 3.12 7.21
C MET A 130 14.39 1.79 7.38
N ALA A 131 14.35 0.95 6.33
CA ALA A 131 13.68 -0.35 6.42
C ALA A 131 14.33 -1.26 7.50
N TRP A 132 15.66 -1.25 7.60
CA TRP A 132 16.36 -1.93 8.71
C TRP A 132 16.07 -1.30 10.08
N ARG A 133 15.93 0.03 10.16
CA ARG A 133 15.54 0.72 11.40
C ARG A 133 14.14 0.29 11.83
N ASP A 134 13.20 0.19 10.90
CA ASP A 134 11.80 -0.14 11.20
C ASP A 134 11.65 -1.61 11.61
N MET A 135 12.48 -2.49 11.06
CA MET A 135 12.66 -3.85 11.57
C MET A 135 13.28 -3.84 12.98
N GLY A 136 14.26 -2.98 13.22
CA GLY A 136 14.98 -2.85 14.50
C GLY A 136 14.09 -2.46 15.68
N VAL A 137 12.89 -1.91 15.44
CA VAL A 137 11.87 -1.67 16.49
C VAL A 137 11.54 -2.95 17.27
N LEU A 138 11.65 -4.13 16.64
CA LEU A 138 11.49 -5.42 17.33
C LEU A 138 12.46 -5.59 18.51
N LEU A 139 13.66 -5.01 18.41
CA LEU A 139 14.68 -5.07 19.46
C LEU A 139 14.30 -4.22 20.69
N GLU A 140 13.52 -3.15 20.49
CA GLU A 140 12.94 -2.36 21.59
C GLU A 140 11.73 -3.07 22.20
N GLN A 141 11.04 -3.91 21.43
CA GLN A 141 9.84 -4.65 21.83
C GLN A 141 10.15 -6.01 22.48
N GLY A 142 11.36 -6.21 23.00
CA GLY A 142 11.73 -7.37 23.80
C GLY A 142 12.37 -8.53 23.02
N VAL A 143 12.73 -8.33 21.75
CA VAL A 143 13.70 -9.18 21.03
C VAL A 143 15.12 -8.75 21.42
N SER A 144 15.98 -9.68 21.82
CA SER A 144 17.37 -9.38 22.19
C SER A 144 18.34 -9.49 21.03
N GLU A 145 18.08 -10.37 20.06
CA GLU A 145 18.93 -10.56 18.89
C GLU A 145 18.09 -11.08 17.71
N ILE A 146 18.37 -10.59 16.51
CA ILE A 146 17.90 -11.19 15.25
C ILE A 146 19.13 -11.65 14.47
N ARG A 147 19.19 -12.92 14.11
CA ARG A 147 20.30 -13.52 13.37
C ARG A 147 19.82 -14.04 12.02
N PHE A 148 20.46 -13.57 10.97
CA PHE A 148 20.23 -14.00 9.60
C PHE A 148 21.35 -14.94 9.19
N THR A 149 21.00 -16.10 8.65
CA THR A 149 21.95 -17.10 8.15
C THR A 149 21.56 -17.50 6.73
N LEU A 150 22.41 -17.21 5.75
CA LEU A 150 22.19 -17.53 4.35
C LEU A 150 23.06 -18.73 3.95
N ASN A 151 22.39 -19.85 3.62
CA ASN A 151 22.97 -21.17 3.38
C ASN A 151 23.11 -21.51 1.88
N HIS A 152 23.62 -20.57 1.09
CA HIS A 152 23.76 -20.74 -0.36
C HIS A 152 25.18 -21.16 -0.81
N ARG A 153 26.15 -21.16 0.11
CA ARG A 153 27.57 -21.48 -0.11
C ARG A 153 28.10 -22.40 1.00
N PRO A 154 29.23 -23.09 0.79
CA PRO A 154 29.86 -23.91 1.83
C PRO A 154 30.18 -23.11 3.09
N GLN A 155 30.66 -21.87 2.93
CA GLN A 155 30.76 -20.91 4.02
C GLN A 155 29.47 -20.11 4.10
N ARG A 156 28.74 -20.31 5.20
CA ARG A 156 27.46 -19.62 5.46
C ARG A 156 27.72 -18.16 5.76
N LEU A 157 26.90 -17.28 5.20
CA LEU A 157 26.90 -15.87 5.56
C LEU A 157 26.00 -15.71 6.79
N GLU A 158 26.56 -15.23 7.90
CA GLU A 158 25.83 -14.94 9.12
C GLU A 158 25.95 -13.46 9.46
N THR A 159 24.81 -12.79 9.64
CA THR A 159 24.73 -11.41 10.13
C THR A 159 23.83 -11.34 11.34
N ARG A 160 24.29 -10.66 12.38
CA ARG A 160 23.53 -10.41 13.62
C ARG A 160 23.06 -8.98 13.66
N PHE A 161 21.85 -8.78 14.16
CA PHE A 161 21.26 -7.48 14.42
C PHE A 161 20.91 -7.39 15.90
N THR A 162 21.60 -6.48 16.58
CA THR A 162 21.57 -6.35 18.04
C THR A 162 21.13 -4.94 18.44
N PRO A 163 20.71 -4.70 19.70
CA PRO A 163 20.35 -3.37 20.16
C PRO A 163 21.47 -2.32 19.98
N ASP A 164 22.75 -2.71 20.09
CA ASP A 164 23.89 -1.84 19.80
C ASP A 164 23.98 -1.49 18.31
N GLY A 165 23.80 -2.49 17.45
CA GLY A 165 23.75 -2.29 16.01
C GLY A 165 22.59 -1.40 15.57
N TYR A 166 21.43 -1.57 16.19
CA TYR A 166 20.27 -0.71 15.97
C TYR A 166 20.54 0.75 16.36
N ARG A 167 21.16 0.99 17.52
CA ARG A 167 21.57 2.35 17.92
C ARG A 167 22.56 2.98 16.94
N ARG A 168 23.54 2.22 16.45
CA ARG A 168 24.48 2.70 15.42
C ARG A 168 23.78 3.04 14.10
N LEU A 169 22.87 2.17 13.65
CA LEU A 169 22.04 2.41 12.47
C LEU A 169 21.21 3.71 12.63
N GLN A 170 20.60 3.93 13.79
CA GLN A 170 19.86 5.16 14.09
C GLN A 170 20.78 6.41 14.09
N GLN A 171 21.98 6.31 14.66
CA GLN A 171 22.96 7.42 14.66
C GLN A 171 23.40 7.77 13.25
N ARG A 172 23.62 6.76 12.40
CA ARG A 172 23.99 6.94 11.00
C ARG A 172 22.90 7.63 10.17
N ILE A 173 21.64 7.31 10.45
CA ILE A 173 20.49 8.00 9.86
C ILE A 173 20.41 9.47 10.33
N LYS A 174 20.76 9.74 11.59
CA LYS A 174 20.73 11.07 12.22
C LYS A 174 21.95 11.95 11.89
N GLY A 175 22.47 11.90 10.66
CA GLY A 175 23.51 12.82 10.18
C GLY A 175 23.20 14.32 10.45
N PRO A 176 24.16 15.22 10.28
CA PRO A 176 24.20 16.55 10.92
C PRO A 176 22.90 17.32 10.71
N GLN A 177 22.18 17.57 11.82
CA GLN A 177 20.94 18.36 11.92
C GLN A 177 19.94 18.21 10.77
N ILE A 178 19.57 16.97 10.45
CA ILE A 178 18.34 16.73 9.70
C ILE A 178 17.18 16.74 10.72
N ASN A 179 16.32 17.75 10.65
CA ASN A 179 15.15 17.89 11.54
C ASN A 179 14.07 16.86 11.17
N ILE A 180 14.30 15.59 11.50
CA ILE A 180 13.34 14.52 11.23
C ILE A 180 12.11 14.70 12.13
N ARG A 181 10.93 14.87 11.52
CA ARG A 181 9.64 14.97 12.19
C ARG A 181 8.69 13.90 11.70
N THR A 182 7.69 13.62 12.51
CA THR A 182 6.57 12.75 12.19
C THR A 182 5.30 13.58 12.19
N ILE A 183 4.46 13.40 11.18
CA ILE A 183 3.13 14.00 11.09
C ILE A 183 2.10 12.90 10.85
N GLU A 184 0.91 13.09 11.40
CA GLU A 184 -0.23 12.19 11.19
C GLU A 184 -1.38 13.01 10.59
N GLY A 185 -2.09 12.41 9.64
CA GLY A 185 -3.21 13.07 9.00
C GLY A 185 -3.70 12.32 7.78
N ARG A 186 -4.71 12.87 7.10
CA ARG A 186 -5.29 12.25 5.92
C ARG A 186 -4.56 12.66 4.66
N LEU A 187 -4.17 11.68 3.84
CA LEU A 187 -3.53 11.95 2.55
C LEU A 187 -4.58 12.22 1.49
N LEU A 188 -4.87 13.49 1.18
CA LEU A 188 -5.98 13.83 0.29
C LEU A 188 -5.56 14.16 -1.14
N MET A 189 -4.32 14.62 -1.34
CA MET A 189 -3.85 15.05 -2.64
C MET A 189 -2.41 14.61 -2.87
N ALA A 190 -2.11 14.16 -4.09
CA ALA A 190 -0.76 13.91 -4.56
C ALA A 190 -0.63 14.35 -6.03
N ASP A 191 0.41 15.12 -6.34
CA ASP A 191 0.84 15.46 -7.68
C ASP A 191 2.06 14.61 -8.03
N PHE A 192 2.03 13.96 -9.19
CA PHE A 192 3.05 12.98 -9.63
C PHE A 192 3.86 13.46 -10.84
N LYS A 193 3.83 14.77 -11.14
CA LYS A 193 4.63 15.37 -12.23
C LYS A 193 6.13 15.12 -12.05
N GLU A 194 6.83 14.96 -13.18
CA GLU A 194 8.25 14.52 -13.30
C GLU A 194 9.27 15.32 -12.48
N HIS A 195 8.97 16.58 -12.12
CA HIS A 195 9.87 17.45 -11.34
C HIS A 195 9.19 18.07 -10.11
N GLY A 196 8.09 17.49 -9.63
CA GLY A 196 7.26 18.13 -8.60
C GLY A 196 6.38 17.18 -7.80
N THR A 197 6.87 15.97 -7.55
CA THR A 197 6.24 14.96 -6.71
C THR A 197 5.99 15.47 -5.31
N ARG A 198 4.72 15.71 -5.01
CA ARG A 198 4.32 16.26 -3.72
C ARG A 198 2.96 15.75 -3.33
N CYS A 199 2.76 15.49 -2.05
CA CYS A 199 1.45 15.19 -1.50
C CYS A 199 1.13 16.13 -0.36
N ARG A 200 -0.14 16.19 0.01
CA ARG A 200 -0.60 16.96 1.16
C ARG A 200 -1.23 16.02 2.16
N VAL A 201 -0.63 16.01 3.34
CA VAL A 201 -1.19 15.38 4.53
C VAL A 201 -1.98 16.45 5.27
N HIS A 202 -3.22 16.15 5.60
CA HIS A 202 -4.13 17.03 6.33
C HIS A 202 -4.25 16.52 7.77
N PRO A 203 -3.54 17.12 8.74
CA PRO A 203 -3.67 16.74 10.14
C PRO A 203 -5.08 17.07 10.66
N SER A 204 -5.48 16.44 11.76
CA SER A 204 -6.75 16.77 12.44
C SER A 204 -6.80 18.20 12.99
N VAL A 205 -5.64 18.82 13.22
CA VAL A 205 -5.51 20.20 13.71
C VAL A 205 -4.36 20.88 12.98
N GLY A 206 -4.63 22.05 12.40
CA GLY A 206 -3.63 22.89 11.74
C GLY A 206 -3.71 22.88 10.22
N ASP A 207 -2.72 23.52 9.60
CA ASP A 207 -2.66 23.71 8.15
C ASP A 207 -2.18 22.42 7.44
N PRO A 208 -2.62 22.15 6.21
CA PRO A 208 -2.13 21.01 5.43
C PRO A 208 -0.61 21.09 5.24
N VAL A 209 0.08 19.98 5.51
CA VAL A 209 1.54 19.92 5.39
C VAL A 209 1.93 19.38 4.02
N LEU A 210 2.77 20.14 3.32
CA LEU A 210 3.31 19.73 2.02
C LEU A 210 4.42 18.70 2.22
N CYS A 211 4.23 17.50 1.70
CA CYS A 211 5.23 16.45 1.71
C CYS A 211 5.83 16.30 0.31
N LEU A 212 7.14 16.42 0.21
CA LEU A 212 7.90 16.17 -1.01
C LEU A 212 8.40 14.73 -0.95
N PHE A 213 8.12 13.94 -1.97
CA PHE A 213 8.56 12.54 -2.00
C PHE A 213 9.30 12.27 -3.30
N ASN A 214 10.22 11.31 -3.28
CA ASN A 214 10.96 10.94 -4.47
C ASN A 214 10.16 9.92 -5.31
N GLU A 215 10.61 9.63 -6.52
CA GLU A 215 9.99 8.61 -7.40
C GLU A 215 9.84 7.25 -6.70
N GLU A 216 10.82 6.86 -5.88
CA GLU A 216 10.84 5.63 -5.06
C GLU A 216 9.60 5.47 -4.18
N GLN A 217 9.06 6.58 -3.68
CA GLN A 217 7.95 6.61 -2.73
C GLN A 217 6.60 6.80 -3.41
N LYS A 218 6.55 6.88 -4.76
CA LYS A 218 5.30 7.09 -5.50
C LYS A 218 4.27 6.00 -5.25
N GLU A 219 4.67 4.73 -5.28
CA GLU A 219 3.75 3.62 -5.08
C GLU A 219 3.18 3.65 -3.65
N GLU A 220 4.06 3.83 -2.65
CA GLU A 220 3.63 3.96 -1.26
C GLU A 220 2.67 5.13 -1.07
N VAL A 221 2.94 6.30 -1.66
CA VAL A 221 2.02 7.44 -1.61
C VAL A 221 0.71 7.14 -2.31
N LEU A 222 0.73 6.53 -3.51
CA LEU A 222 -0.46 6.15 -4.29
C LEU A 222 -1.37 5.18 -3.54
N GLU A 223 -0.80 4.12 -2.95
CA GLU A 223 -1.53 3.11 -2.19
C GLU A 223 -2.19 3.69 -0.94
N ASN A 224 -1.62 4.77 -0.41
CA ASN A 224 -2.08 5.45 0.78
C ASN A 224 -3.02 6.65 0.49
N ILE A 225 -3.34 6.94 -0.78
CA ILE A 225 -4.25 8.05 -1.15
C ILE A 225 -5.63 7.82 -0.52
N LEU A 226 -6.20 8.89 0.03
CA LEU A 226 -7.48 8.97 0.78
C LEU A 226 -7.47 8.34 2.18
N TYR A 227 -6.38 7.69 2.57
CA TYR A 227 -6.26 7.05 3.87
C TYR A 227 -5.65 7.96 4.94
N TYR A 228 -5.86 7.58 6.19
CA TYR A 228 -5.17 8.20 7.32
C TYR A 228 -3.77 7.62 7.39
N VAL A 229 -2.77 8.49 7.42
CA VAL A 229 -1.36 8.10 7.29
C VAL A 229 -0.51 8.74 8.36
N LYS A 230 0.58 8.06 8.70
CA LYS A 230 1.71 8.58 9.45
C LYS A 230 2.87 8.78 8.50
N VAL A 231 3.33 10.02 8.35
CA VAL A 231 4.45 10.38 7.50
C VAL A 231 5.64 10.75 8.35
N ILE A 232 6.81 10.20 8.01
CA ILE A 232 8.08 10.47 8.68
C ILE A 232 9.02 11.09 7.66
N GLY A 233 9.64 12.22 8.00
CA GLY A 233 10.72 12.73 7.18
C GLY A 233 11.36 14.04 7.61
N GLU A 234 12.22 14.61 6.77
CA GLU A 234 12.97 15.83 7.09
C GLU A 234 12.07 17.05 6.99
N ALA A 235 11.77 17.69 8.12
CA ALA A 235 10.96 18.89 8.17
C ALA A 235 11.79 20.14 7.92
N LYS A 236 11.30 20.97 7.01
CA LYS A 236 11.70 22.36 6.86
C LYS A 236 10.75 23.23 7.67
N GLU A 237 11.25 23.86 8.72
CA GLU A 237 10.49 24.78 9.55
C GLU A 237 10.71 26.23 9.08
N ASP A 238 9.70 27.07 9.23
CA ASP A 238 9.85 28.51 9.10
C ASP A 238 10.60 29.05 10.34
N PRO A 239 11.76 29.71 10.18
CA PRO A 239 12.60 30.16 11.29
C PRO A 239 11.93 31.20 12.19
N VAL A 240 10.87 31.88 11.75
CA VAL A 240 10.15 32.90 12.53
C VAL A 240 8.97 32.29 13.31
N THR A 241 8.24 31.35 12.69
CA THR A 241 7.01 30.79 13.26
C THR A 241 7.18 29.41 13.89
N GLY A 242 8.27 28.71 13.61
CA GLY A 242 8.51 27.33 14.04
C GLY A 242 7.53 26.31 13.42
N LYS A 243 6.67 26.74 12.49
CA LYS A 243 5.72 25.85 11.80
C LYS A 243 6.46 25.02 10.75
N ILE A 244 6.05 23.77 10.61
CA ILE A 244 6.51 22.89 9.54
C ILE A 244 5.94 23.39 8.21
N THR A 245 6.80 23.83 7.30
CA THR A 245 6.42 24.31 5.97
C THR A 245 6.38 23.18 4.94
N SER A 246 7.33 22.26 5.02
CA SER A 246 7.35 21.07 4.18
C SER A 246 8.09 19.92 4.85
N ILE A 247 7.76 18.69 4.48
CA ILE A 247 8.50 17.50 4.89
C ILE A 247 9.03 16.78 3.65
N LYS A 248 10.32 16.48 3.60
CA LYS A 248 10.87 15.52 2.64
C LYS A 248 10.58 14.12 3.16
N LEU A 249 9.68 13.40 2.51
CA LEU A 249 9.17 12.10 2.90
C LEU A 249 10.33 11.10 2.93
N HIS A 250 10.42 10.33 4.01
CA HIS A 250 11.28 9.15 4.11
C HIS A 250 10.44 7.88 4.16
N ASP A 251 9.32 7.93 4.86
CA ASP A 251 8.44 6.78 5.07
C ASP A 251 6.98 7.25 5.24
N ILE A 252 6.05 6.39 4.85
CA ILE A 252 4.61 6.58 4.97
C ILE A 252 3.93 5.27 5.37
N GLU A 253 3.16 5.30 6.45
CA GLU A 253 2.44 4.14 6.97
C GLU A 253 0.93 4.44 7.05
N ARG A 254 0.09 3.50 6.62
CA ARG A 254 -1.36 3.56 6.80
C ARG A 254 -1.73 3.32 8.26
N LEU A 255 -2.66 4.11 8.79
CA LEU A 255 -3.24 3.94 10.12
C LEU A 255 -4.69 3.46 9.99
N GLU A 256 -4.87 2.15 9.89
CA GLU A 256 -6.18 1.50 9.69
C GLU A 256 -7.15 1.76 10.87
N ASP A 257 -6.64 1.82 12.10
CA ASP A 257 -7.43 2.01 13.33
C ASP A 257 -8.15 3.38 13.40
N ARG A 258 -7.76 4.35 12.56
CA ARG A 258 -8.32 5.72 12.57
C ARG A 258 -9.32 5.99 11.45
N GLU A 259 -9.61 5.00 10.60
CA GLU A 259 -10.55 5.14 9.48
C GLU A 259 -12.01 5.17 9.95
N ASP A 260 -12.32 4.48 11.05
CA ASP A 260 -13.68 4.35 11.59
C ASP A 260 -14.13 5.53 12.47
N GLU A 261 -13.25 6.47 12.82
CA GLU A 261 -13.61 7.67 13.61
C GLU A 261 -14.70 8.52 12.93
N GLY A 262 -14.83 8.45 11.59
CA GLY A 262 -15.85 9.15 10.82
C GLY A 262 -17.22 8.46 10.74
N VAL A 263 -17.29 7.14 10.98
CA VAL A 263 -18.53 6.36 10.87
C VAL A 263 -19.49 6.69 12.00
N ASP A 264 -18.96 6.96 13.19
CA ASP A 264 -19.75 7.38 14.36
C ASP A 264 -20.26 8.83 14.26
N LEU A 265 -19.66 9.65 13.38
CA LEU A 265 -20.09 11.03 13.11
C LEU A 265 -21.14 11.13 12.01
N LEU A 266 -21.39 10.04 11.27
CA LEU A 266 -22.49 10.01 10.31
C LEU A 266 -23.81 10.15 11.09
N PRO A 267 -24.72 11.04 10.68
CA PRO A 267 -26.06 11.05 11.24
C PRO A 267 -26.67 9.68 11.00
N LYS A 268 -26.85 8.90 12.08
CA LYS A 268 -27.62 7.66 12.06
C LYS A 268 -29.05 8.07 11.74
N GLY A 269 -29.40 8.08 10.44
CA GLY A 269 -30.72 8.43 9.98
C GLY A 269 -31.75 7.60 10.76
N SER A 270 -32.86 8.23 11.13
CA SER A 270 -34.00 7.53 11.73
C SER A 270 -34.34 6.31 10.85
N PRO A 271 -34.56 5.12 11.43
CA PRO A 271 -34.98 3.96 10.65
C PRO A 271 -36.18 4.35 9.78
N LEU A 272 -36.11 4.11 8.47
CA LEU A 272 -37.24 4.34 7.58
C LEU A 272 -38.44 3.54 8.11
N PRO A 273 -39.64 4.13 8.23
CA PRO A 273 -40.83 3.40 8.69
C PRO A 273 -41.03 2.13 7.86
N MET A 274 -41.42 1.02 8.47
CA MET A 274 -41.68 -0.25 7.76
C MET A 274 -42.69 -0.08 6.60
N ALA A 275 -43.54 0.94 6.65
CA ALA A 275 -44.46 1.32 5.59
C ALA A 275 -43.75 1.64 4.25
N PHE A 276 -42.49 2.07 4.25
CA PHE A 276 -41.72 2.29 3.01
C PHE A 276 -41.43 0.97 2.26
N TRP A 277 -41.27 -0.13 2.99
CA TRP A 277 -40.98 -1.46 2.44
C TRP A 277 -42.22 -2.30 2.16
N GLN A 278 -43.40 -1.81 2.56
CA GLN A 278 -44.68 -2.44 2.28
C GLN A 278 -45.31 -1.72 1.10
N SER A 279 -45.13 -2.28 -0.11
CA SER A 279 -45.84 -1.79 -1.28
C SER A 279 -47.35 -2.02 -1.08
N PRO A 280 -48.20 -0.99 -1.20
CA PRO A 280 -49.65 -1.18 -1.15
C PRO A 280 -50.10 -2.10 -2.29
N SER A 281 -51.21 -2.80 -2.10
CA SER A 281 -51.79 -3.61 -3.19
C SER A 281 -52.28 -2.72 -4.35
N ILE A 282 -52.50 -3.30 -5.53
CA ILE A 282 -53.02 -2.55 -6.69
C ILE A 282 -54.38 -1.93 -6.36
N GLU A 283 -55.21 -2.62 -5.59
CA GLU A 283 -56.53 -2.15 -5.14
C GLU A 283 -56.40 -0.97 -4.16
N GLU A 284 -55.44 -1.03 -3.23
CA GLU A 284 -55.15 0.05 -2.29
C GLU A 284 -54.61 1.29 -3.00
N LEU A 285 -53.74 1.10 -4.00
CA LEU A 285 -53.26 2.19 -4.87
C LEU A 285 -54.40 2.81 -5.68
N ALA A 286 -55.27 1.99 -6.27
CA ALA A 286 -56.40 2.47 -7.05
C ALA A 286 -57.39 3.28 -6.18
N ALA A 287 -57.67 2.80 -4.96
CA ALA A 287 -58.50 3.50 -3.99
C ALA A 287 -57.87 4.83 -3.53
N ALA A 288 -56.57 4.84 -3.25
CA ALA A 288 -55.84 6.06 -2.85
C ALA A 288 -55.79 7.11 -3.97
N GLN A 289 -55.69 6.66 -5.23
CA GLN A 289 -55.67 7.52 -6.41
C GLN A 289 -57.07 7.88 -6.94
N GLY A 290 -58.12 7.31 -6.34
CA GLY A 290 -59.51 7.56 -6.75
C GLY A 290 -59.85 7.03 -8.15
N VAL A 291 -59.06 6.08 -8.68
CA VAL A 291 -59.27 5.49 -10.00
C VAL A 291 -60.04 4.18 -9.87
N GLN A 292 -61.03 3.98 -10.74
CA GLN A 292 -61.79 2.73 -10.82
C GLN A 292 -61.47 2.04 -12.15
N PRO A 293 -61.43 0.69 -12.18
CA PRO A 293 -61.26 -0.04 -13.44
C PRO A 293 -62.34 0.37 -14.45
N ILE A 294 -61.93 0.81 -15.64
CA ILE A 294 -62.86 1.18 -16.71
C ILE A 294 -63.52 -0.09 -17.23
N SER A 295 -64.83 -0.20 -17.04
CA SER A 295 -65.60 -1.40 -17.39
C SER A 295 -66.29 -1.31 -18.77
N ASN A 296 -66.28 -0.14 -19.42
CA ASN A 296 -66.79 0.05 -20.77
C ASN A 296 -65.71 0.67 -21.66
N PHE A 297 -65.35 -0.03 -22.74
CA PHE A 297 -64.33 0.39 -23.70
C PHE A 297 -64.69 1.70 -24.41
N GLU A 298 -65.97 1.98 -24.63
CA GLU A 298 -66.43 3.21 -25.28
C GLU A 298 -66.00 4.48 -24.53
N ASN A 299 -65.77 4.39 -23.21
CA ASN A 299 -65.28 5.52 -22.40
C ASN A 299 -63.79 5.85 -22.64
N ILE A 300 -63.07 5.01 -23.40
CA ILE A 300 -61.66 5.19 -23.77
C ILE A 300 -61.55 5.72 -25.21
N LEU A 301 -62.61 5.63 -26.02
CA LEU A 301 -62.63 6.28 -27.32
C LEU A 301 -62.59 7.79 -27.10
N GLY A 302 -61.47 8.40 -27.47
CA GLY A 302 -61.31 9.85 -27.43
C GLY A 302 -61.95 10.46 -28.67
N ASP A 303 -63.01 11.24 -28.48
CA ASP A 303 -63.64 12.09 -29.52
C ASP A 303 -62.78 13.32 -29.87
N PHE A 304 -61.48 13.26 -29.56
CA PHE A 304 -60.61 14.43 -29.40
C PHE A 304 -59.75 14.73 -30.63
N TRP A 305 -59.79 13.89 -31.68
CA TRP A 305 -58.98 14.16 -32.85
C TRP A 305 -59.44 15.46 -33.54
N PRO A 306 -58.59 16.50 -33.66
CA PRO A 306 -58.98 17.76 -34.29
C PRO A 306 -59.44 17.52 -35.73
N GLU A 307 -60.56 18.12 -36.16
CA GLU A 307 -61.10 17.90 -37.51
C GLU A 307 -60.13 18.35 -38.62
N ASP A 308 -59.21 19.23 -38.26
CA ASP A 308 -58.22 19.89 -39.09
C ASP A 308 -56.86 19.19 -39.15
N GLU A 309 -56.66 18.09 -38.41
CA GLU A 309 -55.46 17.25 -38.51
C GLU A 309 -55.80 15.90 -39.15
N SER A 310 -55.20 15.58 -40.29
CA SER A 310 -55.41 14.26 -40.92
C SER A 310 -54.62 13.18 -40.19
N VAL A 311 -55.25 12.02 -39.98
CA VAL A 311 -54.59 10.84 -39.36
C VAL A 311 -53.40 10.41 -40.23
N GLU A 312 -53.51 10.57 -41.54
CA GLU A 312 -52.48 10.27 -42.52
C GLU A 312 -51.23 11.15 -42.35
N GLU A 313 -51.38 12.45 -42.07
CA GLU A 313 -50.24 13.35 -41.80
C GLU A 313 -49.55 13.01 -40.48
N PHE A 314 -50.30 12.60 -39.45
CA PHE A 314 -49.72 12.14 -38.20
C PHE A 314 -48.88 10.86 -38.39
N ILE A 315 -49.41 9.87 -39.12
CA ILE A 315 -48.69 8.64 -39.42
C ILE A 315 -47.43 8.96 -40.24
N ALA A 316 -47.54 9.82 -41.25
CA ALA A 316 -46.39 10.25 -42.05
C ALA A 316 -45.31 10.96 -41.22
N CYS A 317 -45.70 11.75 -40.22
CA CYS A 317 -44.77 12.40 -39.31
C CYS A 317 -44.03 11.39 -38.42
N VAL A 318 -44.74 10.40 -37.88
CA VAL A 318 -44.16 9.31 -37.07
C VAL A 318 -43.20 8.45 -37.90
N ASP A 319 -43.57 8.12 -39.14
CA ASP A 319 -42.71 7.35 -40.04
C ASP A 319 -41.46 8.15 -40.44
N HIS A 320 -41.60 9.45 -40.69
CA HIS A 320 -40.45 10.33 -40.96
C HIS A 320 -39.45 10.37 -39.80
N TRP A 321 -39.93 10.46 -38.55
CA TRP A 321 -39.06 10.43 -37.38
C TRP A 321 -38.34 9.09 -37.20
N ARG A 322 -38.98 7.98 -37.59
CA ARG A 322 -38.35 6.65 -37.58
C ARG A 322 -37.28 6.50 -38.65
N ASP A 323 -37.47 7.09 -39.81
CA ASP A 323 -36.47 7.10 -40.88
C ASP A 323 -35.28 8.02 -40.56
N ASP A 324 -35.49 9.15 -39.90
CA ASP A 324 -34.42 10.07 -39.47
C ASP A 324 -33.49 9.45 -38.41
N ASP A 325 -34.03 8.65 -37.48
CA ASP A 325 -33.23 7.91 -36.49
C ASP A 325 -32.35 6.83 -37.16
N SER A 326 -32.83 6.22 -38.25
CA SER A 326 -32.07 5.22 -39.01
C SER A 326 -30.91 5.81 -39.83
N THR A 327 -30.92 7.13 -40.07
CA THR A 327 -29.94 7.83 -40.91
C THR A 327 -28.79 8.43 -40.09
N GLN A 328 -28.98 8.66 -38.79
CA GLN A 328 -27.95 9.14 -37.85
C GLN A 328 -26.92 8.04 -37.48
N GLU A 329 -27.28 6.75 -37.56
CA GLU A 329 -26.39 5.63 -37.21
C GLU A 329 -25.34 5.28 -38.28
N LYS A 330 -25.41 5.88 -39.49
CA LYS A 330 -24.45 5.63 -40.59
C LYS A 330 -23.44 6.77 -40.82
N ARG A 331 -23.43 7.79 -39.96
CA ARG A 331 -22.39 8.84 -39.95
C ARG A 331 -21.72 8.93 -38.59
N LYS A 332 -20.99 7.87 -38.23
CA LYS A 332 -19.85 7.94 -37.30
C LYS A 332 -18.78 6.92 -37.69
#